data_AF-A0A522X6P0-F1
#
_entry.id   AF-A0A522X6P0-F1
#
_cell.length_a   1.000
_cell.length_b   1.000
_cell.length_c   1.000
_cell.angle_alpha   90.00
_cell.angle_beta   90.00
_cell.angle_gamma   90.00
#
_symmetry.space_group_name_H-M   'P 1'
#
loop_
_entity.id
_entity.type
_entity.pdbx_description
1 polymer ?
#
loop_
_entity_poly.entity_id
_entity_poly.type
_entity_poly.pdbx_seq_one_letter_code
_entity_poly.pdbx_strand_id
1 'polypeptide(L)'
;MQILNRRALCVLLALAWSGTAAAQTTEEEDLALAYGDKSTISIATGSQQPIARAPAVATVITSRDIASMGATDLDQVLESVPGLHVSLSSIASKPIYGFRGIFTGQNPQVLVL
;
A
#
# COMPACT_ATOMS: atom_id res chain seq x y z
N MET A 1 58.03 31.01 -0.02
CA MET A 1 57.17 30.70 -1.19
C MET A 1 56.54 29.29 -1.14
N GLN A 2 56.43 28.62 0.03
CA GLN A 2 55.85 27.26 0.15
C GLN A 2 54.43 27.21 0.76
N ILE A 3 53.90 28.35 1.23
CA ILE A 3 52.61 28.43 1.94
C ILE A 3 51.44 28.49 0.93
N LEU A 4 51.68 29.00 -0.28
CA LEU A 4 50.65 29.14 -1.34
C LEU A 4 50.24 27.77 -1.92
N ASN A 5 51.18 26.82 -2.05
CA ASN A 5 50.90 25.48 -2.56
C ASN A 5 50.10 24.60 -1.58
N ARG A 6 50.23 24.80 -0.26
CA ARG A 6 49.45 24.04 0.74
C ARG A 6 47.97 24.42 0.73
N ARG A 7 47.65 25.69 0.49
CA ARG A 7 46.25 26.15 0.39
C ARG A 7 45.56 25.67 -0.88
N ALA A 8 46.27 25.69 -2.02
CA ALA A 8 45.76 25.14 -3.29
C ALA A 8 45.50 23.63 -3.19
N LEU A 9 46.35 22.88 -2.49
CA LEU A 9 46.18 21.44 -2.26
C LEU A 9 44.94 21.13 -1.39
N CYS A 10 44.67 21.93 -0.36
CA CYS A 10 43.47 21.77 0.48
C CYS A 10 42.17 22.07 -0.29
N VAL A 11 42.19 23.05 -1.20
CA VAL A 11 41.03 23.37 -2.05
C VAL A 11 40.76 22.25 -3.05
N LEU A 12 41.81 21.69 -3.66
CA LEU A 12 41.69 20.53 -4.57
C LEU A 12 41.20 19.26 -3.86
N LEU A 13 41.64 19.01 -2.61
CA LEU A 13 41.11 17.90 -1.80
C LEU A 13 39.64 18.10 -1.39
N ALA A 14 39.23 19.34 -1.11
CA ALA A 14 37.84 19.64 -0.75
C ALA A 14 36.88 19.48 -1.95
N LEU A 15 37.33 19.85 -3.14
CA LEU A 15 36.58 19.65 -4.39
C LEU A 15 36.45 18.17 -4.79
N ALA A 16 37.44 17.34 -4.45
CA ALA A 16 37.39 15.90 -4.69
C ALA A 16 36.38 15.16 -3.79
N TRP A 17 35.99 15.75 -2.65
CA TRP A 17 35.07 15.14 -1.69
C TRP A 17 33.59 15.44 -1.94
N SER A 18 33.27 16.43 -2.78
CA SER A 18 31.88 16.81 -3.06
C SER A 18 31.16 15.89 -4.05
N GLY A 19 31.87 14.91 -4.64
CA GLY A 19 31.35 14.07 -5.74
C GLY A 19 30.52 12.84 -5.32
N THR A 20 30.41 12.51 -4.04
CA THR A 20 29.92 11.18 -3.60
C THR A 20 28.57 11.18 -2.86
N ALA A 21 27.71 12.19 -3.08
CA ALA A 21 26.41 12.32 -2.42
C ALA A 21 25.20 11.97 -3.31
N ALA A 22 25.36 11.09 -4.32
CA ALA A 22 24.33 10.79 -5.32
C ALA A 22 23.88 9.31 -5.36
N ALA A 23 24.09 8.53 -4.30
CA ALA A 23 23.82 7.08 -4.31
C ALA A 23 22.59 6.63 -3.49
N GLN A 24 21.92 7.52 -2.75
CA GLN A 24 20.81 7.12 -1.87
C GLN A 24 19.43 7.15 -2.54
N THR A 25 19.30 7.69 -3.75
CA THR A 25 17.99 7.85 -4.41
C THR A 25 17.47 6.55 -5.02
N THR A 26 18.35 5.72 -5.58
CA THR A 26 17.95 4.51 -6.33
C THR A 26 17.28 3.47 -5.43
N GLU A 27 17.79 3.23 -4.22
CA GLU A 27 17.18 2.27 -3.28
C GLU A 27 15.83 2.77 -2.76
N GLU A 28 15.69 4.07 -2.46
CA GLU A 28 14.41 4.64 -2.02
C GLU A 28 13.37 4.65 -3.16
N GLU A 29 13.81 4.87 -4.39
CA GLU A 29 12.98 4.82 -5.60
C GLU A 29 12.59 3.37 -5.96
N ASP A 30 13.48 2.39 -5.79
CA ASP A 30 13.17 0.95 -5.90
C ASP A 30 12.22 0.48 -4.78
N LEU A 31 12.40 0.99 -3.56
CA LEU A 31 11.46 0.76 -2.45
C LEU A 31 10.13 1.46 -2.71
N ALA A 32 10.10 2.64 -3.33
CA ALA A 32 8.88 3.29 -3.78
C ALA A 32 8.28 2.60 -5.02
N LEU A 33 9.04 1.90 -5.84
CA LEU A 33 8.47 1.06 -6.89
C LEU A 33 7.86 -0.21 -6.28
N ALA A 34 8.52 -0.79 -5.28
CA ALA A 34 8.05 -2.00 -4.57
C ALA A 34 6.90 -1.72 -3.59
N TYR A 35 6.83 -0.51 -3.01
CA TYR A 35 5.90 -0.14 -1.92
C TYR A 35 5.15 1.19 -2.15
N GLY A 36 5.41 1.92 -3.23
CA GLY A 36 5.04 3.34 -3.37
C GLY A 36 3.67 3.63 -3.93
N ASP A 37 2.85 2.61 -4.19
CA ASP A 37 1.42 2.79 -4.01
C ASP A 37 1.10 2.54 -2.53
N LYS A 38 1.52 3.46 -1.64
CA LYS A 38 1.21 3.40 -0.21
C LYS A 38 -0.28 3.71 -0.04
N SER A 39 -1.12 2.74 -0.37
CA SER A 39 -2.56 2.83 -0.11
C SER A 39 -2.73 3.16 1.37
N THR A 40 -3.21 4.36 1.64
CA THR A 40 -3.43 4.85 3.00
C THR A 40 -4.83 4.40 3.41
N ILE A 41 -4.93 3.77 4.57
CA ILE A 41 -6.19 3.25 5.08
C ILE A 41 -6.46 3.83 6.48
N SER A 42 -7.74 3.91 6.84
CA SER A 42 -8.19 4.24 8.19
C SER A 42 -9.04 3.12 8.82
N ILE A 43 -9.41 2.09 8.05
CA ILE A 43 -10.38 1.07 8.48
C ILE A 43 -9.91 0.22 9.67
N ALA A 44 -8.59 0.05 9.85
CA ALA A 44 -8.04 -0.81 10.90
C ALA A 44 -7.92 -0.11 12.28
N THR A 45 -7.73 1.21 12.32
CA THR A 45 -7.44 1.96 13.57
C THR A 45 -8.27 3.23 13.75
N GLY A 46 -9.05 3.63 12.75
CA GLY A 46 -9.75 4.92 12.70
C GLY A 46 -8.86 6.11 12.31
N SER A 47 -7.53 5.96 12.34
CA SER A 47 -6.55 6.97 11.93
C SER A 47 -5.94 6.63 10.57
N GLN A 48 -5.59 7.65 9.77
CA GLN A 48 -4.94 7.44 8.47
C GLN A 48 -3.51 6.92 8.64
N GLN A 49 -3.20 5.79 8.01
CA GLN A 49 -1.84 5.22 7.98
C GLN A 49 -1.61 4.37 6.72
N PRO A 50 -0.36 4.18 6.28
CA PRO A 50 -0.05 3.27 5.18
C PRO A 50 -0.46 1.83 5.50
N ILE A 51 -0.95 1.09 4.50
CA ILE A 51 -1.35 -0.32 4.65
C ILE A 51 -0.25 -1.20 5.26
N ALA A 52 1.01 -0.95 4.90
CA ALA A 52 2.17 -1.68 5.41
C ALA A 52 2.40 -1.52 6.93
N ARG A 53 1.74 -0.55 7.57
CA ARG A 53 1.79 -0.31 9.02
C ARG A 53 0.51 -0.71 9.75
N ALA A 54 -0.52 -1.15 9.04
CA ALA A 54 -1.78 -1.54 9.65
C ALA A 54 -1.59 -2.78 10.55
N PRO A 55 -2.14 -2.79 11.79
CA PRO A 55 -2.01 -3.92 12.71
C PRO A 55 -2.94 -5.11 12.37
N ALA A 56 -3.54 -5.11 11.18
CA ALA A 56 -4.44 -6.14 10.69
C ALA A 56 -4.25 -6.32 9.17
N VAL A 57 -4.66 -7.48 8.64
CA VAL A 57 -4.64 -7.73 7.20
C VAL A 57 -5.72 -6.88 6.54
N ALA A 58 -5.33 -6.04 5.58
CA ALA A 58 -6.23 -5.22 4.79
C ALA A 58 -6.02 -5.49 3.31
N THR A 59 -7.09 -5.38 2.52
CA THR A 59 -7.06 -5.41 1.05
C THR A 59 -7.66 -4.11 0.56
N VAL A 60 -7.01 -3.46 -0.40
CA VAL A 60 -7.52 -2.26 -1.06
C VAL A 60 -7.80 -2.62 -2.50
N ILE A 61 -9.04 -2.41 -2.94
CA ILE A 61 -9.46 -2.59 -4.32
C ILE A 61 -9.73 -1.20 -4.88
N THR A 62 -8.92 -0.78 -5.84
CA THR A 62 -9.03 0.54 -6.47
C THR A 62 -10.05 0.54 -7.60
N SER A 63 -10.46 1.73 -8.04
CA SER A 63 -11.31 1.87 -9.23
C SER A 63 -10.66 1.30 -10.50
N ARG A 64 -9.31 1.38 -10.59
CA ARG A 64 -8.56 0.76 -11.68
C ARG A 64 -8.68 -0.76 -11.62
N ASP A 65 -8.58 -1.35 -10.44
CA ASP A 65 -8.72 -2.79 -10.26
C ASP A 65 -10.12 -3.24 -10.68
N ILE A 66 -11.18 -2.56 -10.22
CA ILE A 66 -12.58 -2.85 -10.59
C ILE A 66 -12.77 -2.78 -12.10
N ALA A 67 -12.27 -1.71 -12.74
CA ALA A 67 -12.36 -1.56 -14.19
C ALA A 67 -11.60 -2.66 -14.95
N SER A 68 -10.42 -3.04 -14.45
CA SER A 68 -9.60 -4.10 -15.06
C SER A 68 -10.22 -5.49 -14.92
N MET A 69 -10.94 -5.73 -13.82
CA MET A 69 -11.72 -6.96 -13.60
C MET A 69 -12.96 -7.04 -14.50
N GLY A 70 -13.46 -5.89 -15.00
CA GLY A 70 -14.75 -5.82 -15.68
C GLY A 70 -15.93 -6.15 -14.76
N ALA A 71 -15.75 -5.98 -13.45
CA ALA A 71 -16.77 -6.31 -12.47
C ALA A 71 -17.91 -5.28 -12.52
N THR A 72 -19.15 -5.77 -12.63
CA THR A 72 -20.34 -4.92 -12.68
C THR A 72 -21.11 -4.88 -11.35
N ASP A 73 -20.70 -5.71 -10.40
CA ASP A 73 -21.35 -5.84 -9.11
C ASP A 73 -20.32 -6.01 -7.97
N LEU A 74 -20.69 -5.57 -6.77
CA LEU A 74 -19.82 -5.64 -5.60
C LEU A 74 -19.48 -7.08 -5.20
N ASP A 75 -20.43 -8.01 -5.34
CA ASP A 75 -20.23 -9.41 -4.95
C ASP A 75 -19.09 -10.04 -5.77
N GLN A 76 -19.05 -9.73 -7.06
CA GLN A 76 -17.99 -10.18 -7.97
C GLN A 76 -16.62 -9.60 -7.58
N VAL A 77 -16.59 -8.32 -7.20
CA VAL A 77 -15.35 -7.67 -6.73
C VAL A 77 -14.85 -8.35 -5.46
N LEU A 78 -15.74 -8.60 -4.49
CA LEU A 78 -15.37 -9.16 -3.20
C LEU A 78 -14.92 -10.63 -3.29
N GLU A 79 -15.44 -11.40 -4.24
CA GLU A 79 -15.02 -12.80 -4.47
C GLU A 79 -13.54 -12.92 -4.90
N SER A 80 -12.92 -11.83 -5.35
CA SER A 80 -11.48 -11.79 -5.65
C SER A 80 -10.60 -11.77 -4.40
N VAL A 81 -11.15 -11.46 -3.22
CA VAL A 81 -10.39 -11.28 -1.98
C VAL A 81 -10.12 -12.63 -1.31
N PRO A 82 -8.85 -12.99 -1.05
CA PRO A 82 -8.54 -14.25 -0.38
C PRO A 82 -9.19 -14.38 1.00
N GLY A 83 -9.88 -15.49 1.22
CA GLY A 83 -10.58 -15.75 2.47
C GLY A 83 -11.89 -14.97 2.64
N LEU A 84 -12.38 -14.33 1.57
CA LEU A 84 -13.74 -13.81 1.44
C LEU A 84 -14.53 -14.74 0.52
N HIS A 85 -15.75 -15.07 0.90
CA HIS A 85 -16.70 -15.78 0.03
C HIS A 85 -18.07 -15.12 0.09
N VAL A 86 -18.70 -14.93 -1.07
CA VAL A 86 -20.05 -14.41 -1.21
C VAL A 86 -21.01 -15.55 -1.51
N SER A 87 -22.06 -15.65 -0.70
CA SER A 87 -23.14 -16.61 -0.89
C SER A 87 -24.49 -15.91 -0.77
N LEU A 88 -25.59 -16.61 -1.08
CA LEU A 88 -26.93 -16.04 -1.01
C LEU A 88 -27.72 -16.65 0.15
N SER A 89 -28.43 -15.79 0.88
CA SER A 89 -29.40 -16.24 1.89
C SER A 89 -30.59 -16.94 1.23
N SER A 90 -31.00 -18.08 1.77
CA SER A 90 -32.12 -18.88 1.25
C SER A 90 -33.49 -18.19 1.36
N ILE A 91 -33.63 -17.24 2.29
CA ILE A 91 -34.92 -16.59 2.60
C ILE A 91 -35.12 -15.31 1.79
N ALA A 92 -34.09 -14.46 1.73
CA ALA A 92 -34.20 -13.10 1.19
C ALA A 92 -33.39 -12.88 -0.09
N SER A 93 -32.63 -13.89 -0.55
CA SER A 93 -31.68 -13.77 -1.67
C SER A 93 -30.72 -12.59 -1.52
N LYS A 94 -30.44 -12.19 -0.26
CA LYS A 94 -29.44 -11.18 0.08
C LYS A 94 -28.06 -11.81 0.14
N PRO A 95 -26.99 -11.08 -0.25
CA PRO A 95 -25.63 -11.58 -0.13
C PRO A 95 -25.25 -11.78 1.34
N ILE A 96 -24.55 -12.87 1.59
CA ILE A 96 -23.90 -13.23 2.85
C ILE A 96 -22.41 -13.16 2.57
N TYR A 97 -21.71 -12.29 3.31
CA TYR A 97 -20.28 -12.12 3.18
C TYR A 97 -19.58 -12.91 4.30
N GLY A 98 -18.90 -13.98 3.90
CA GLY A 98 -18.10 -14.78 4.81
C GLY A 98 -16.64 -14.34 4.81
N PHE A 99 -16.10 -14.07 6.00
CA PHE A 99 -14.70 -13.68 6.19
C PHE A 99 -13.99 -14.75 7.03
N ARG A 100 -13.02 -15.44 6.43
CA ARG A 100 -12.22 -16.50 7.08
C ARG A 100 -13.08 -17.55 7.81
N GLY A 101 -14.22 -17.91 7.21
CA GLY A 101 -15.18 -18.87 7.77
C GLY A 101 -16.21 -18.29 8.76
N ILE A 102 -16.16 -17.00 9.07
CA ILE A 102 -17.14 -16.31 9.93
C ILE A 102 -18.18 -15.62 9.07
N PHE A 103 -19.45 -15.98 9.24
CA PHE A 103 -20.57 -15.39 8.54
C PHE A 103 -21.87 -15.51 9.33
N THR A 104 -22.86 -14.72 8.94
CA THR A 104 -24.22 -14.71 9.49
C THR A 104 -25.18 -14.32 8.37
N GLY A 105 -26.46 -14.69 8.45
CA GLY A 105 -27.43 -14.41 7.39
C GLY A 105 -27.73 -12.93 7.14
N GLN A 106 -27.35 -12.05 8.07
CA GLN A 106 -27.68 -10.62 8.07
C GLN A 106 -26.44 -9.71 8.05
N ASN A 107 -25.24 -10.28 8.06
CA ASN A 107 -23.97 -9.56 8.06
C ASN A 107 -23.76 -8.45 9.13
N PRO A 108 -24.22 -8.54 10.40
CA PRO A 108 -23.93 -7.53 11.44
C PRO A 108 -22.44 -7.21 11.64
N GLN A 109 -21.54 -8.12 11.29
CA GLN A 109 -20.09 -7.93 11.35
C GLN A 109 -19.51 -7.11 10.18
N VAL A 110 -20.32 -6.77 9.17
CA VAL A 110 -19.89 -6.11 7.94
C VAL A 110 -20.47 -4.71 7.89
N LEU A 111 -19.61 -3.73 7.64
CA LEU A 111 -20.01 -2.36 7.36
C LEU A 111 -20.01 -2.13 5.84
N VAL A 112 -21.14 -1.71 5.29
CA VAL A 112 -21.29 -1.24 3.91
C VAL A 112 -21.80 0.20 3.99
N LEU A 113 -21.13 1.12 3.31
CA LEU A 113 -21.37 2.58 3.34
C LEU A 113 -21.75 3.11 1.96
#